data_AF-A0A6J1MNS4-F1
#
_entry.id   AF-A0A6J1MNS4-F1
#
_cell.length_a   1.000
_cell.length_b   1.000
_cell.length_c   1.000
_cell.angle_alpha   90.00
_cell.angle_beta   90.00
_cell.angle_gamma   90.00
#
_symmetry.space_group_name_H-M   'P 1'
#
loop_
_entity.id
_entity.type
_entity.pdbx_description
1 polymer ?
#
loop_
_entity_poly.entity_id
_entity_poly.type
_entity_poly.pdbx_seq_one_letter_code
_entity_poly.pdbx_strand_id
1 'polypeptide(L)'
;MDRGHDGTATNSIPIQVRFWKRYVDDVFAVMQGGEKEVQQYLALLNGIHRKMTFTYEMEKDRSLPFLDVLVKVRLDGSFSHTVYRKQTHTDRYLHGSSHHHPRHLASVATTLFNRAQDLCDDVHIQAELEHISKVLRRNGHKPLVLKNSSHQRRERPLEVERRMAYLPFVKGVTDKIGSFLRKKYNIKTVFTPLQKIAHMMRSPKDRLPYQCPDGVYSIQKSFSKVTNSTHKLHHPRVLRD
;
A
#
# COMPACT_ATOMS: atom_id res chain seq x y z
N MET A 1 61.27 25.72 6.03
CA MET A 1 60.40 26.11 4.92
C MET A 1 60.26 24.83 4.09
N ASP A 2 59.23 24.02 4.23
CA ASP A 2 57.80 24.33 4.15
C ASP A 2 56.99 23.42 5.09
N ARG A 3 55.82 23.90 5.54
CA ARG A 3 54.92 23.24 6.51
C ARG A 3 53.70 22.66 5.79
N GLY A 4 53.18 21.56 6.35
CA GLY A 4 51.80 21.10 6.25
C GLY A 4 51.75 19.63 6.70
N HIS A 5 51.32 19.20 7.90
CA HIS A 5 50.07 19.51 8.62
C HIS A 5 48.90 19.55 7.61
N ASP A 6 48.01 18.57 7.53
CA ASP A 6 47.23 18.03 8.63
C ASP A 6 46.55 16.71 8.27
N GLY A 7 46.46 15.82 9.26
CA GLY A 7 45.60 14.66 9.19
C GLY A 7 44.13 15.07 9.21
N THR A 8 43.35 14.49 8.31
CA THR A 8 41.92 14.26 8.55
C THR A 8 41.60 12.83 8.13
N ALA A 9 42.10 11.87 8.90
CA ALA A 9 41.37 10.62 9.05
C ALA A 9 40.03 11.03 9.70
N THR A 10 38.98 11.21 8.89
CA THR A 10 37.63 11.36 9.42
C THR A 10 37.32 10.07 10.15
N ASN A 11 37.50 10.09 11.46
CA ASN A 11 37.19 9.01 12.39
C ASN A 11 35.66 8.93 12.55
N SER A 12 34.94 8.86 11.42
CA SER A 12 33.50 8.68 11.39
C SER A 12 33.24 7.22 11.70
N ILE A 13 32.75 6.95 12.90
CA ILE A 13 32.16 5.66 13.24
C ILE A 13 31.21 5.31 12.08
N PRO A 14 31.34 4.13 11.44
CA PRO A 14 30.49 3.77 10.33
C PRO A 14 29.03 3.82 10.77
N ILE A 15 28.24 4.69 10.13
CA ILE A 15 26.82 4.84 10.42
C ILE A 15 26.15 3.48 10.23
N GLN A 16 25.71 2.87 11.32
CA GLN A 16 25.21 1.51 11.29
C GLN A 16 23.69 1.49 11.13
N VAL A 17 23.24 1.08 9.94
CA VAL A 17 21.83 0.78 9.66
C VAL A 17 21.53 -0.64 10.14
N ARG A 18 20.66 -0.77 11.14
CA ARG A 18 20.24 -2.07 11.71
C ARG A 18 19.10 -2.70 10.93
N PHE A 19 18.23 -1.87 10.38
CA PHE A 19 17.07 -2.30 9.59
C PHE A 19 16.85 -1.34 8.43
N TRP A 20 16.50 -1.89 7.26
CA TRP A 20 16.16 -1.13 6.07
C TRP A 20 15.14 -1.90 5.24
N LYS A 21 13.95 -1.32 5.07
CA LYS A 21 12.91 -1.84 4.17
C LYS A 21 12.38 -0.70 3.31
N ARG A 22 12.17 -1.00 2.02
CA ARG A 22 11.65 -0.03 1.04
C ARG A 22 10.35 -0.53 0.45
N TYR A 23 9.37 0.35 0.35
CA TYR A 23 8.14 0.16 -0.41
C TYR A 23 8.01 1.29 -1.43
N VAL A 24 8.20 0.95 -2.71
CA VAL A 24 8.29 1.94 -3.81
C VAL A 24 9.31 3.03 -3.49
N ASP A 25 8.87 4.25 -3.17
CA ASP A 25 9.70 5.41 -2.87
C ASP A 25 9.91 5.62 -1.36
N ASP A 26 9.10 4.97 -0.52
CA ASP A 26 9.16 5.12 0.94
C ASP A 26 10.11 4.11 1.58
N VAL A 27 10.91 4.57 2.55
CA VAL A 27 11.87 3.75 3.29
C VAL A 27 11.57 3.81 4.78
N PHE A 28 11.57 2.65 5.43
CA PHE A 28 11.62 2.51 6.88
C PHE A 28 13.00 2.00 7.28
N ALA A 29 13.70 2.76 8.12
CA ALA A 29 15.04 2.42 8.58
C ALA A 29 15.16 2.55 10.10
N VAL A 30 15.93 1.65 10.70
CA VAL A 30 16.37 1.74 12.10
C VAL A 30 17.87 1.89 12.09
N MET A 31 18.36 2.98 12.67
CA MET A 31 19.76 3.37 12.65
C MET A 31 20.27 3.53 14.08
N GLN A 32 21.56 3.25 14.29
CA GLN A 32 22.22 3.54 15.54
C GLN A 32 22.69 5.01 15.55
N GLY A 33 22.42 5.71 16.65
CA GLY A 33 22.70 7.13 16.79
C GLY A 33 21.44 7.96 16.99
N GLY A 34 21.57 9.28 16.89
CA GLY A 34 20.48 10.23 16.92
C GLY A 34 20.33 10.96 15.59
N GLU A 35 19.74 12.15 15.65
CA GLU A 35 19.44 12.95 14.46
C GLU A 35 20.70 13.34 13.66
N LYS A 36 21.83 13.58 14.33
CA LYS A 36 23.08 13.96 13.66
C LYS A 36 23.58 12.87 12.71
N GLU A 37 23.58 11.62 13.16
CA GLU A 37 24.00 10.47 12.37
C GLU A 37 23.03 10.24 11.20
N VAL A 38 21.72 10.44 11.41
CA VAL A 38 20.71 10.38 10.34
C VAL A 38 20.94 11.47 9.29
N GLN A 39 21.22 12.71 9.71
CA GLN A 39 21.52 13.82 8.80
C GLN A 39 22.78 13.57 7.97
N GLN A 40 23.84 13.04 8.59
CA GLN A 40 25.05 12.65 7.87
C GLN A 40 24.75 11.56 6.82
N TYR A 41 23.95 10.55 7.17
CA TYR A 41 23.55 9.51 6.23
C TYR A 41 22.69 10.05 5.09
N LEU A 42 21.76 10.96 5.39
CA LEU A 42 20.94 11.63 4.38
C LEU A 42 21.81 12.42 3.38
N ALA A 43 22.83 13.13 3.87
CA ALA A 43 23.76 13.86 3.01
C ALA A 43 24.52 12.90 2.08
N LEU A 44 24.95 11.74 2.57
CA LEU A 44 25.56 10.69 1.75
C LEU A 44 24.59 10.18 0.67
N LEU A 45 23.33 9.88 1.04
CA LEU A 45 22.31 9.43 0.10
C LEU A 45 22.03 10.45 -1.00
N ASN A 46 21.90 11.73 -0.64
CA ASN A 46 21.68 12.84 -1.57
C ASN A 46 22.89 13.13 -2.46
N GLY A 47 24.09 12.69 -2.06
CA GLY A 47 25.29 12.74 -2.89
C GLY A 47 25.32 11.72 -4.04
N ILE A 48 24.50 10.67 -3.99
CA ILE A 48 24.56 9.56 -4.96
C ILE A 48 24.08 9.99 -6.35
N HIS A 49 23.01 10.79 -6.44
CA HIS A 49 22.43 11.14 -7.73
C HIS A 49 21.79 12.54 -7.75
N ARG A 50 22.25 13.39 -8.67
CA ARG A 50 21.85 14.81 -8.77
C ARG A 50 20.34 15.08 -8.94
N LYS A 51 19.57 14.10 -9.42
CA LYS A 51 18.11 14.25 -9.64
C LYS A 51 17.25 13.59 -8.56
N MET A 52 17.86 13.00 -7.53
CA MET A 52 17.13 12.34 -6.45
C MET A 52 17.45 13.04 -5.13
N THR A 53 16.41 13.46 -4.42
CA THR A 53 16.53 14.08 -3.11
C THR A 53 15.71 13.27 -2.12
N PHE A 54 16.38 12.68 -1.15
CA PHE A 54 15.80 12.02 -0.01
C PHE A 54 15.51 13.04 1.10
N THR A 55 14.40 12.82 1.79
CA THR A 55 14.02 13.46 3.04
C THR A 55 13.77 12.38 4.08
N TYR A 56 13.75 12.74 5.36
CA TYR A 56 13.46 11.81 6.46
C TYR A 56 12.47 12.42 7.45
N GLU A 57 11.82 11.54 8.20
CA GLU A 57 11.02 11.88 9.37
C GLU A 57 11.60 11.11 10.56
N MET A 58 11.82 11.78 11.69
CA MET A 58 12.29 11.14 12.92
C MET A 58 11.11 10.62 13.74
N GLU A 59 11.38 9.55 14.48
CA GLU A 59 10.47 9.07 15.52
C GLU A 59 10.19 10.19 16.52
N LYS A 60 8.90 10.40 16.84
CA LYS A 60 8.44 11.37 17.83
C LYS A 60 7.50 10.68 18.80
N ASP A 61 7.69 10.91 20.11
CA ASP A 61 6.88 10.30 21.16
C ASP A 61 6.80 8.76 21.01
N ARG A 62 7.95 8.16 20.73
CA ARG A 62 8.14 6.72 20.47
C ARG A 62 7.25 6.17 19.34
N SER A 63 6.91 7.02 18.38
CA SER A 63 5.98 6.73 17.29
C SER A 63 6.50 7.26 15.97
N LEU A 64 6.33 6.49 14.89
CA LEU A 64 6.68 6.91 13.53
C LEU A 64 5.62 6.36 12.55
N PRO A 65 4.96 7.22 11.76
CA PRO A 65 4.09 6.76 10.68
C PRO A 65 4.92 6.15 9.54
N PHE A 66 4.45 5.03 9.01
CA PHE A 66 4.98 4.42 7.79
C PHE A 66 3.84 3.83 6.97
N LEU A 67 3.63 4.36 5.77
CA LEU A 67 2.47 4.05 4.92
C LEU A 67 1.15 4.26 5.70
N ASP A 68 0.32 3.22 5.76
CA ASP A 68 -0.98 3.18 6.42
C ASP A 68 -0.90 2.75 7.90
N VAL A 69 0.30 2.65 8.48
CA VAL A 69 0.58 2.11 9.82
C VAL A 69 1.29 3.15 10.69
N LEU A 70 0.86 3.27 11.94
CA LEU A 70 1.57 4.01 12.96
C LEU A 70 2.35 2.98 13.79
N VAL A 71 3.66 2.97 13.62
CA VAL A 71 4.56 2.11 14.39
C VAL A 71 4.89 2.80 15.70
N LYS A 72 4.75 2.10 16.82
CA LYS A 72 5.09 2.59 18.16
C LYS A 72 6.07 1.65 18.83
N VAL A 73 7.02 2.20 19.58
CA VAL A 73 7.96 1.42 20.39
C VAL A 73 7.46 1.39 21.83
N ARG A 74 7.13 0.19 22.32
CA ARG A 74 6.72 -0.03 23.72
C ARG A 74 7.91 0.15 24.67
N LEU A 75 7.63 0.25 25.97
CA LEU A 75 8.65 0.43 27.01
C LEU A 75 9.67 -0.72 27.03
N ASP A 76 9.22 -1.94 26.74
CA ASP A 76 10.03 -3.16 26.66
C ASP A 76 10.83 -3.29 25.35
N GLY A 77 10.72 -2.31 24.44
CA GLY A 77 11.38 -2.31 23.13
C GLY A 77 10.64 -3.09 22.04
N SER A 78 9.51 -3.72 22.34
CA SER A 78 8.66 -4.37 21.32
C SER A 78 7.90 -3.33 20.48
N PHE A 79 7.50 -3.72 19.26
CA PHE A 79 6.69 -2.86 18.41
C PHE A 79 5.19 -3.07 18.64
N SER A 80 4.46 -1.97 18.73
CA SER A 80 3.01 -1.89 18.61
C SER A 80 2.66 -1.21 17.30
N HIS A 81 1.53 -1.57 16.71
CA HIS A 81 1.10 -1.02 15.44
C HIS A 81 -0.41 -0.78 15.43
N THR A 82 -0.81 0.32 14.80
CA THR A 82 -2.21 0.68 14.58
C THR A 82 -2.37 1.39 13.24
N VAL A 83 -3.60 1.58 12.79
CA VAL A 83 -3.89 2.28 11.54
C VAL A 83 -3.51 3.75 11.67
N TYR A 84 -2.62 4.22 10.79
CA TYR A 84 -2.29 5.65 10.68
C TYR A 84 -3.28 6.37 9.76
N ARG A 85 -3.69 7.57 10.20
CA ARG A 85 -4.51 8.51 9.44
C ARG A 85 -3.82 9.86 9.45
N LYS A 86 -3.52 10.41 8.27
CA LYS A 86 -2.97 11.77 8.13
C LYS A 86 -3.94 12.79 8.75
N GLN A 87 -3.42 13.94 9.18
CA GLN A 87 -4.26 15.01 9.75
C GLN A 87 -5.35 15.51 8.79
N THR A 88 -5.12 15.38 7.48
CA THR A 88 -6.09 15.72 6.43
C THR A 88 -7.13 14.62 6.17
N HIS A 89 -7.10 13.50 6.89
CA HIS A 89 -8.04 12.41 6.71
C HIS A 89 -9.44 12.81 7.21
N THR A 90 -10.43 12.82 6.32
CA THR A 90 -11.79 13.30 6.62
C THR A 90 -12.75 12.19 7.03
N ASP A 91 -12.36 10.92 6.92
CA ASP A 91 -13.25 9.77 7.12
C ASP A 91 -14.52 9.84 6.24
N ARG A 92 -14.37 10.39 5.03
CA ARG A 92 -15.40 10.42 3.98
C ARG A 92 -15.20 9.24 3.05
N TYR A 93 -16.19 8.36 3.00
CA TYR A 93 -16.20 7.19 2.13
C TYR A 93 -17.41 7.23 1.20
N LEU A 94 -17.53 6.24 0.33
CA LEU A 94 -18.71 6.10 -0.51
C LEU A 94 -19.96 6.02 0.36
N HIS A 95 -20.89 6.96 0.16
CA HIS A 95 -22.08 7.07 0.96
C HIS A 95 -23.05 5.91 0.72
N GLY A 96 -23.68 5.37 1.77
CA GLY A 96 -24.56 4.21 1.71
C GLY A 96 -25.83 4.41 0.87
N SER A 97 -26.26 5.64 0.66
CA SER A 97 -27.39 5.98 -0.23
C SER A 97 -26.98 6.26 -1.68
N SER A 98 -25.69 6.18 -2.02
CA SER A 98 -25.22 6.44 -3.38
C SER A 98 -25.75 5.38 -4.36
N HIS A 99 -25.91 5.76 -5.63
CA HIS A 99 -26.42 4.87 -6.68
C HIS A 99 -25.34 3.89 -7.18
N HIS A 100 -24.82 3.06 -6.27
CA HIS A 100 -23.84 2.03 -6.55
C HIS A 100 -24.40 0.64 -6.26
N HIS A 101 -23.88 -0.35 -6.98
CA HIS A 101 -24.24 -1.73 -6.75
C HIS A 101 -23.94 -2.12 -5.28
N PRO A 102 -24.82 -2.87 -4.58
CA PRO A 102 -24.67 -3.20 -3.16
C PRO A 102 -23.30 -3.81 -2.80
N ARG A 103 -22.68 -4.54 -3.73
CA ARG A 103 -21.32 -5.07 -3.56
C ARG A 103 -20.26 -3.98 -3.36
N HIS A 104 -20.36 -2.87 -4.08
CA HIS A 104 -19.40 -1.75 -3.98
C HIS A 104 -19.59 -0.99 -2.66
N LEU A 105 -20.84 -0.87 -2.20
CA LEU A 105 -21.14 -0.29 -0.89
C LEU A 105 -20.59 -1.19 0.23
N ALA A 106 -20.83 -2.50 0.14
CA ALA A 106 -20.32 -3.47 1.11
C ALA A 106 -18.78 -3.52 1.13
N SER A 107 -18.12 -3.39 -0.02
CA SER A 107 -16.66 -3.45 -0.09
C SER A 107 -15.98 -2.33 0.70
N VAL A 108 -16.60 -1.14 0.84
CA VAL A 108 -16.04 -0.08 1.68
C VAL A 108 -15.82 -0.57 3.10
N ALA A 109 -16.85 -1.16 3.70
CA ALA A 109 -16.76 -1.64 5.06
C ALA A 109 -15.85 -2.85 5.19
N THR A 110 -15.92 -3.79 4.23
CA THR A 110 -15.01 -4.95 4.22
C THR A 110 -13.55 -4.50 4.14
N THR A 111 -13.22 -3.52 3.30
CA THR A 111 -11.86 -3.00 3.17
C THR A 111 -11.38 -2.35 4.47
N LEU A 112 -12.21 -1.54 5.13
CA LEU A 112 -11.85 -0.91 6.40
C LEU A 112 -11.64 -1.96 7.50
N PHE A 113 -12.52 -2.95 7.58
CA PHE A 113 -12.42 -4.02 8.55
C PHE A 113 -11.17 -4.87 8.34
N ASN A 114 -10.92 -5.32 7.12
CA ASN A 114 -9.72 -6.10 6.79
C ASN A 114 -8.45 -5.29 7.07
N ARG A 115 -8.44 -3.99 6.75
CA ARG A 115 -7.33 -3.10 7.06
C ARG A 115 -7.06 -3.04 8.57
N ALA A 116 -8.11 -2.98 9.40
CA ALA A 116 -7.94 -3.02 10.85
C ALA A 116 -7.33 -4.35 11.29
N GLN A 117 -7.86 -5.48 10.80
CA GLN A 117 -7.34 -6.82 11.15
C GLN A 117 -5.89 -7.04 10.72
N ASP A 118 -5.51 -6.56 9.54
CA ASP A 118 -4.16 -6.75 8.99
C ASP A 118 -3.13 -5.82 9.65
N LEU A 119 -3.54 -4.63 10.13
CA LEU A 119 -2.61 -3.57 10.55
C LEU A 119 -2.63 -3.25 12.06
N CYS A 120 -3.65 -3.64 12.82
CA CYS A 120 -3.69 -3.40 14.26
C CYS A 120 -3.17 -4.60 15.04
N ASP A 121 -2.50 -4.33 16.15
CA ASP A 121 -2.24 -5.35 17.16
C ASP A 121 -3.50 -5.61 18.01
N ASP A 122 -3.48 -6.67 18.81
CA ASP A 122 -4.61 -7.10 19.65
C ASP A 122 -5.06 -6.02 20.65
N VAL A 123 -4.16 -5.10 21.00
CA VAL A 123 -4.45 -3.99 21.94
C VAL A 123 -5.25 -2.89 21.25
N HIS A 124 -4.94 -2.56 20.00
CA HIS A 124 -5.55 -1.44 19.29
C HIS A 124 -6.73 -1.84 18.39
N ILE A 125 -6.89 -3.13 18.06
CA ILE A 125 -7.92 -3.60 17.13
C ILE A 125 -9.33 -3.19 17.56
N GLN A 126 -9.66 -3.30 18.84
CA GLN A 126 -11.01 -3.00 19.32
C GLN A 126 -11.37 -1.52 19.16
N ALA A 127 -10.46 -0.61 19.52
CA ALA A 127 -10.63 0.83 19.34
C ALA A 127 -10.78 1.20 17.86
N GLU A 128 -10.02 0.54 16.98
CA GLU A 128 -10.10 0.74 15.54
C GLU A 128 -11.46 0.27 14.97
N LEU A 129 -11.97 -0.87 15.43
CA LEU A 129 -13.29 -1.38 15.04
C LEU A 129 -14.43 -0.45 15.47
N GLU A 130 -14.34 0.13 16.67
CA GLU A 130 -15.28 1.13 17.16
C GLU A 130 -15.27 2.40 16.31
N HIS A 131 -14.07 2.88 15.97
CA HIS A 131 -13.89 4.00 15.07
C HIS A 131 -14.52 3.72 13.69
N ILE A 132 -14.25 2.55 13.09
CA ILE A 132 -14.82 2.13 11.81
C ILE A 132 -16.35 2.08 11.88
N SER A 133 -16.92 1.54 12.95
CA SER A 133 -18.37 1.49 13.16
C SER A 133 -18.99 2.90 13.17
N LYS A 134 -18.38 3.84 13.89
CA LYS A 134 -18.82 5.25 13.93
C LYS A 134 -18.72 5.90 12.55
N VAL A 135 -17.62 5.69 11.85
CA VAL A 135 -17.36 6.23 10.52
C VAL A 135 -18.37 5.69 9.49
N LEU A 136 -18.64 4.40 9.49
CA LEU A 136 -19.60 3.78 8.55
C LEU A 136 -21.01 4.30 8.78
N ARG A 137 -21.44 4.43 10.04
CA ARG A 137 -22.74 5.04 10.39
C ARG A 137 -22.82 6.47 9.87
N ARG A 138 -21.77 7.28 10.08
CA ARG A 138 -21.71 8.67 9.59
C ARG A 138 -21.75 8.77 8.06
N ASN A 139 -21.27 7.74 7.35
CA ASN A 139 -21.34 7.64 5.89
C ASN A 139 -22.64 6.97 5.39
N GLY A 140 -23.68 6.85 6.24
CA GLY A 140 -25.00 6.36 5.86
C GLY A 140 -25.07 4.86 5.62
N HIS A 141 -24.07 4.09 6.06
CA HIS A 141 -24.12 2.63 6.00
C HIS A 141 -25.00 2.09 7.12
N LYS A 142 -25.81 1.08 6.80
CA LYS A 142 -26.57 0.34 7.81
C LYS A 142 -25.58 -0.38 8.76
N PRO A 143 -25.96 -0.64 10.02
CA PRO A 143 -25.17 -1.49 10.90
C PRO A 143 -24.86 -2.80 10.19
N LEU A 144 -23.58 -3.06 9.95
CA LEU A 144 -23.15 -4.25 9.25
C LEU A 144 -22.97 -5.36 10.28
N VAL A 145 -23.61 -6.50 10.02
CA VAL A 145 -23.12 -7.77 10.56
C VAL A 145 -21.95 -8.16 9.67
N LEU A 146 -20.76 -7.65 10.01
CA LEU A 146 -19.53 -8.12 9.40
C LEU A 146 -19.40 -9.57 9.86
N LYS A 147 -19.74 -10.50 8.98
CA LYS A 147 -19.41 -11.90 9.21
C LYS A 147 -17.89 -11.95 9.27
N ASN A 148 -17.34 -12.62 10.27
CA ASN A 148 -15.95 -13.06 10.31
C ASN A 148 -15.73 -13.98 9.10
N SER A 149 -15.58 -13.40 7.91
CA SER A 149 -14.90 -14.07 6.84
C SER A 149 -13.47 -14.09 7.30
N SER A 150 -13.08 -15.20 7.94
CA SER A 150 -11.68 -15.57 8.09
C SER A 150 -10.98 -15.22 6.78
N HIS A 151 -9.76 -14.69 6.88
CA HIS A 151 -8.85 -14.44 5.76
C HIS A 151 -8.46 -15.76 5.06
N GLN A 152 -9.41 -16.63 4.75
CA GLN A 152 -9.26 -17.61 3.69
C GLN A 152 -9.13 -16.79 2.42
N ARG A 153 -7.87 -16.54 2.04
CA ARG A 153 -7.46 -16.30 0.67
C ARG A 153 -8.15 -17.40 -0.13
N ARG A 154 -9.32 -17.08 -0.70
CA ARG A 154 -10.03 -18.01 -1.57
C ARG A 154 -9.04 -18.31 -2.67
N GLU A 155 -8.53 -19.54 -2.69
CA GLU A 155 -7.79 -20.03 -3.84
C GLU A 155 -8.68 -19.74 -5.04
N ARG A 156 -8.14 -18.94 -5.97
CA ARG A 156 -8.88 -18.66 -7.20
C ARG A 156 -9.05 -20.03 -7.84
N PRO A 157 -10.29 -20.53 -8.03
CA PRO A 157 -10.49 -21.75 -8.77
C PRO A 157 -9.77 -21.61 -10.11
N LEU A 158 -9.17 -22.70 -10.60
CA LEU A 158 -8.62 -22.77 -11.95
C LEU A 158 -9.60 -22.11 -12.92
N GLU A 159 -9.08 -21.19 -13.72
CA GLU A 159 -9.83 -20.20 -14.48
C GLU A 159 -10.88 -20.87 -15.39
N VAL A 160 -12.14 -20.91 -14.92
CA VAL A 160 -13.25 -21.26 -15.80
C VAL A 160 -13.49 -20.07 -16.70
N GLU A 161 -13.33 -20.24 -18.00
CA GLU A 161 -13.60 -19.22 -19.02
C GLU A 161 -15.08 -18.79 -18.94
N ARG A 162 -15.34 -17.73 -18.18
CA ARG A 162 -16.68 -17.16 -18.02
C ARG A 162 -16.76 -15.90 -18.86
N ARG A 163 -17.62 -15.91 -19.88
CA ARG A 163 -17.96 -14.69 -20.62
C ARG A 163 -18.46 -13.63 -19.65
N MET A 164 -17.80 -12.49 -19.64
CA MET A 164 -18.14 -11.35 -18.79
C MET A 164 -19.00 -10.35 -19.55
N ALA A 165 -20.02 -9.82 -18.89
CA ALA A 165 -20.82 -8.71 -19.41
C ALA A 165 -20.71 -7.52 -18.47
N TYR A 166 -20.45 -6.34 -19.02
CA TYR A 166 -20.40 -5.08 -18.27
C TYR A 166 -21.74 -4.36 -18.42
N LEU A 167 -22.36 -3.99 -17.30
CA LEU A 167 -23.65 -3.31 -17.28
C LEU A 167 -23.57 -2.07 -16.40
N PRO A 168 -24.09 -0.91 -16.84
CA PRO A 168 -24.25 0.22 -15.95
C PRO A 168 -25.24 -0.15 -14.84
N PHE A 169 -24.92 0.17 -13.59
CA PHE A 169 -25.81 -0.11 -12.47
C PHE A 169 -27.00 0.85 -12.48
N VAL A 170 -28.20 0.28 -12.64
CA VAL A 170 -29.48 0.93 -12.45
C VAL A 170 -30.31 0.06 -11.50
N LYS A 171 -30.48 0.56 -10.28
CA LYS A 171 -31.17 -0.15 -9.19
C LYS A 171 -32.53 -0.67 -9.67
N GLY A 172 -32.75 -1.98 -9.54
CA GLY A 172 -34.02 -2.63 -9.87
C GLY A 172 -34.19 -3.02 -11.35
N VAL A 173 -33.33 -2.55 -12.25
CA VAL A 173 -33.35 -2.91 -13.67
C VAL A 173 -32.18 -3.84 -13.98
N THR A 174 -30.96 -3.32 -13.94
CA THR A 174 -29.76 -4.09 -14.33
C THR A 174 -29.46 -5.21 -13.33
N ASP A 175 -29.94 -5.09 -12.10
CA ASP A 175 -29.87 -6.15 -11.09
C ASP A 175 -30.64 -7.40 -11.51
N LYS A 176 -31.85 -7.20 -12.05
CA LYS A 176 -32.70 -8.27 -12.54
C LYS A 176 -32.11 -8.89 -13.80
N ILE A 177 -31.64 -8.05 -14.73
CA ILE A 177 -30.95 -8.49 -15.95
C ILE A 177 -29.70 -9.31 -15.58
N GLY A 178 -28.85 -8.81 -14.69
CA GLY A 178 -27.65 -9.52 -14.27
C GLY A 178 -27.94 -10.83 -13.54
N SER A 179 -29.00 -10.87 -12.74
CA SER A 179 -29.48 -12.12 -12.12
C SER A 179 -29.93 -13.14 -13.17
N PHE A 180 -30.69 -12.71 -14.17
CA PHE A 180 -31.15 -13.55 -15.27
C PHE A 180 -29.99 -14.09 -16.12
N LEU A 181 -29.06 -13.21 -16.53
CA LEU A 181 -27.87 -13.59 -17.31
C LEU A 181 -27.00 -14.61 -16.58
N ARG A 182 -26.80 -14.41 -15.27
CA ARG A 182 -26.04 -15.34 -14.43
C ARG A 182 -26.72 -16.70 -14.31
N LYS A 183 -28.04 -16.71 -14.07
CA LYS A 183 -28.80 -17.95 -13.80
C LYS A 183 -29.03 -18.77 -15.07
N LYS A 184 -29.39 -18.14 -16.19
CA LYS A 184 -29.81 -18.83 -17.42
C LYS A 184 -28.65 -19.13 -18.36
N TYR A 185 -27.66 -18.25 -18.42
CA TYR A 185 -26.58 -18.33 -19.43
C TYR A 185 -25.18 -18.45 -18.81
N ASN A 186 -25.07 -18.57 -17.48
CA ASN A 186 -23.79 -18.60 -16.76
C ASN A 186 -22.85 -17.40 -17.09
N ILE A 187 -23.43 -16.26 -17.48
CA ILE A 187 -22.68 -15.05 -17.81
C ILE A 187 -22.39 -14.27 -16.53
N LYS A 188 -21.12 -13.94 -16.29
CA LYS A 188 -20.72 -13.14 -15.12
C LYS A 188 -20.95 -11.67 -15.41
N THR A 189 -21.85 -11.03 -14.69
CA THR A 189 -22.09 -9.59 -14.83
C THR A 189 -21.22 -8.77 -13.89
N VAL A 190 -20.60 -7.72 -14.43
CA VAL A 190 -19.84 -6.70 -13.69
C VAL A 190 -20.57 -5.37 -13.83
N PHE A 191 -20.87 -4.73 -12.71
CA PHE A 191 -21.62 -3.48 -12.70
C PHE A 191 -20.68 -2.27 -12.70
N THR A 192 -20.95 -1.31 -13.58
CA THR A 192 -20.19 -0.06 -13.70
C THR A 192 -21.07 1.14 -13.37
N PRO A 193 -20.51 2.29 -12.99
CA PRO A 193 -21.28 3.53 -12.91
C PRO A 193 -21.84 3.91 -14.30
N LEU A 194 -23.02 4.52 -14.33
CA LEU A 194 -23.67 4.97 -15.58
C LEU A 194 -22.85 6.05 -16.29
N GLN A 195 -22.42 7.07 -15.55
CA GLN A 195 -21.56 8.13 -16.04
C GLN A 195 -20.34 8.28 -15.13
N LYS A 196 -19.16 8.35 -15.74
CA LYS A 196 -17.92 8.73 -15.06
C LYS A 196 -17.70 10.22 -15.29
N ILE A 197 -17.18 10.94 -14.30
CA ILE A 197 -16.79 12.36 -14.45
C ILE A 197 -15.84 12.54 -15.65
N ALA A 198 -14.96 11.56 -15.90
CA ALA A 198 -14.07 11.55 -17.06
C ALA A 198 -14.79 11.58 -18.42
N HIS A 199 -16.07 11.19 -18.52
CA HIS A 199 -16.86 11.32 -19.74
C HIS A 199 -17.42 12.74 -19.92
N MET A 200 -17.57 13.48 -18.83
CA MET A 200 -18.03 14.87 -18.84
C MET A 200 -16.88 15.87 -18.96
N MET A 201 -15.67 15.46 -18.57
CA MET A 201 -14.48 16.30 -18.58
C MET A 201 -13.59 15.98 -19.77
N ARG A 202 -12.89 16.99 -20.30
CA ARG A 202 -11.82 16.77 -21.27
C ARG A 202 -10.64 16.08 -20.58
N SER A 203 -9.87 15.27 -21.33
CA SER A 203 -8.61 14.73 -20.84
C SER A 203 -7.71 15.90 -20.40
N PRO A 204 -7.22 15.91 -19.15
CA PRO A 204 -6.29 16.95 -18.70
C PRO A 204 -4.87 16.73 -19.25
N LYS A 205 -4.61 15.57 -19.86
CA LYS A 205 -3.33 15.26 -20.51
C LYS A 205 -3.41 15.54 -22.00
N ASP A 206 -2.39 16.21 -22.51
CA ASP A 206 -2.13 16.31 -23.94
C ASP A 206 -1.89 14.92 -24.51
N ARG A 207 -2.42 14.68 -25.71
CA ARG A 207 -2.11 13.44 -26.44
C ARG A 207 -0.69 13.59 -26.98
N LEU A 208 0.24 12.83 -26.42
CA LEU A 208 1.56 12.71 -27.03
C LEU A 208 1.40 12.06 -28.40
N PRO A 209 2.07 12.57 -29.44
CA PRO A 209 2.09 11.90 -30.74
C PRO A 209 2.69 10.50 -30.58
N TYR A 210 2.11 9.52 -31.27
CA TYR A 210 2.49 8.10 -31.27
C TYR A 210 3.98 7.82 -31.57
N GLN A 211 4.74 8.84 -31.97
CA GLN A 211 6.16 8.77 -32.32
C GLN A 211 7.10 8.85 -31.10
N CYS A 212 6.60 9.18 -29.90
CA CYS A 212 7.34 9.00 -28.67
C CYS A 212 6.98 7.63 -28.08
N PRO A 213 7.77 6.56 -28.31
CA PRO A 213 7.57 5.32 -27.58
C PRO A 213 7.65 5.63 -26.09
N ASP A 214 6.62 5.19 -25.36
CA ASP A 214 6.52 5.33 -23.91
C ASP A 214 7.89 5.08 -23.28
N GLY A 215 8.42 6.11 -22.59
CA GLY A 215 9.78 6.10 -22.06
C GLY A 215 9.97 4.97 -21.05
N VAL A 216 10.34 3.79 -21.53
CA VAL A 216 10.78 2.67 -20.70
C VAL A 216 12.20 2.99 -20.24
N TYR A 217 12.33 3.49 -19.02
CA TYR A 217 13.65 3.68 -18.42
C TYR A 217 14.15 2.33 -17.90
N SER A 218 15.15 1.75 -18.56
CA SER A 218 15.89 0.62 -18.00
C SER A 218 16.90 1.13 -16.98
N ILE A 219 16.78 0.72 -15.73
CA ILE A 219 17.84 0.95 -14.74
C ILE A 219 18.91 -0.12 -14.97
N GLN A 220 20.03 0.25 -15.57
CA GLN A 220 21.20 -0.62 -15.61
C GLN A 220 21.77 -0.77 -14.21
N LYS A 221 21.71 -1.99 -13.66
CA LYS A 221 22.39 -2.32 -12.41
C LYS A 221 23.89 -2.41 -12.66
N SER A 222 24.60 -1.31 -12.52
CA SER A 222 26.02 -1.32 -12.20
C SER A 222 26.16 -1.08 -10.70
N PHE A 223 26.46 -2.14 -9.93
CA PHE A 223 27.64 -2.22 -9.06
C PHE A 223 27.54 -3.29 -7.95
N SER A 224 28.65 -4.04 -7.91
CA SER A 224 29.31 -4.76 -6.80
C SER A 224 28.52 -5.72 -5.92
N LYS A 225 28.91 -7.00 -6.05
CA LYS A 225 28.71 -8.10 -5.10
C LYS A 225 28.93 -7.63 -3.66
N VAL A 226 27.88 -7.67 -2.85
CA VAL A 226 27.99 -7.92 -1.41
C VAL A 226 27.57 -9.38 -1.21
N THR A 227 28.53 -10.20 -0.78
CA THR A 227 28.33 -11.61 -0.50
C THR A 227 27.34 -11.79 0.64
N ASN A 228 26.16 -12.32 0.36
CA ASN A 228 25.31 -12.93 1.38
C ASN A 228 25.33 -14.44 1.17
N SER A 229 25.80 -15.14 2.20
CA SER A 229 25.74 -16.60 2.32
C SER A 229 24.30 -17.07 2.17
N THR A 230 23.99 -17.69 1.03
CA THR A 230 22.73 -18.41 0.81
C THR A 230 22.87 -19.82 1.36
N HIS A 231 22.11 -20.15 2.40
CA HIS A 231 21.81 -21.54 2.72
C HIS A 231 21.08 -22.18 1.54
N LYS A 232 21.74 -23.14 0.89
CA LYS A 232 21.17 -24.04 -0.11
C LYS A 232 20.08 -24.89 0.55
N LEU A 233 18.89 -24.92 -0.03
CA LEU A 233 18.02 -26.09 0.02
C LEU A 233 17.81 -26.58 -1.42
N HIS A 234 18.17 -27.85 -1.59
CA HIS A 234 18.22 -28.60 -2.83
C HIS A 234 16.85 -28.70 -3.53
N HIS A 235 16.84 -28.48 -4.84
CA HIS A 235 15.91 -29.16 -5.75
C HIS A 235 16.47 -30.56 -6.08
N PRO A 236 15.61 -31.51 -6.50
CA PRO A 236 15.51 -31.72 -7.95
C PRO A 236 14.07 -31.88 -8.48
N ARG A 237 13.85 -31.28 -9.66
CA ARG A 237 12.85 -31.69 -10.64
C ARG A 237 13.21 -33.09 -11.15
N VAL A 238 12.20 -33.93 -11.38
CA VAL A 238 12.27 -35.01 -12.37
C VAL A 238 11.21 -34.70 -13.42
N LEU A 239 11.68 -34.34 -14.61
CA LEU A 239 10.95 -34.52 -15.86
C LEU A 239 11.33 -35.91 -16.39
N ARG A 240 10.34 -36.68 -16.84
CA ARG A 240 10.53 -37.77 -17.80
C ARG A 240 9.45 -37.62 -18.87
N ASP A 241 9.95 -37.56 -20.10
CA ASP A 241 9.42 -37.97 -21.42
C ASP A 241 7.91 -37.99 -21.63
#